data_AF-A0A7T5BTN1-F1
#
_entry.id   AF-A0A7T5BTN1-F1
#
_cell.length_a   1.000
_cell.length_b   1.000
_cell.length_c   1.000
_cell.angle_alpha   90.00
_cell.angle_beta   90.00
_cell.angle_gamma   90.00
#
_symmetry.space_group_name_H-M   'P 1'
#
loop_
_entity.id
_entity.type
_entity.pdbx_description
1 polymer ?
#
loop_
_entity_poly.entity_id
_entity_poly.type
_entity_poly.pdbx_seq_one_letter_code
_entity_poly.pdbx_strand_id
1 'polypeptide(L)'
;MKYLKEQQNDYKTLSDLVKALEANEITDFFIDDNNIIGETYIAEAVLLFTYALNTLDMIPDNQAREKHVLMGDYYFSEFYFALSQGGHMDIVYDMVTISKDLASKKSDIYANTRMIDEHELKYLLFAPLFYLIDNGYVSSTLYQVIDKYYKSLDKTALTYITNIKGED
;
A
#
# COMPACT_ATOMS: atom_id res chain seq x y z
N MET A 1 -28.60 32.59 4.45
CA MET A 1 -27.20 32.89 4.79
C MET A 1 -26.33 32.37 3.66
N LYS A 2 -25.63 33.30 2.98
CA LYS A 2 -24.61 33.04 1.96
C LYS A 2 -23.33 32.60 2.66
N TYR A 3 -23.01 31.30 2.64
CA TYR A 3 -21.64 30.78 2.73
C TYR A 3 -21.55 29.45 1.95
N LEU A 4 -21.91 29.50 0.67
CA LEU A 4 -21.25 28.64 -0.33
C LEU A 4 -20.10 29.48 -0.87
N LYS A 5 -19.09 29.72 -0.04
CA LYS A 5 -17.77 30.01 -0.58
C LYS A 5 -17.27 28.66 -1.07
N GLU A 6 -17.06 28.58 -2.37
CA GLU A 6 -16.19 27.62 -3.01
C GLU A 6 -14.96 27.43 -2.13
N GLN A 7 -14.96 26.42 -1.28
CA GLN A 7 -13.73 25.76 -0.91
C GLN A 7 -13.35 24.99 -2.17
N GLN A 8 -12.65 25.67 -3.08
CA GLN A 8 -11.52 25.06 -3.75
C GLN A 8 -10.57 24.59 -2.64
N ASN A 9 -10.95 23.50 -1.96
CA ASN A 9 -10.02 22.73 -1.18
C ASN A 9 -9.02 22.22 -2.21
N ASP A 10 -7.76 22.49 -1.90
CA ASP A 10 -6.56 22.10 -2.62
C ASP A 10 -6.40 20.57 -2.53
N TYR A 11 -7.42 19.84 -3.00
CA TYR A 11 -7.40 18.39 -3.09
C TYR A 11 -6.37 18.06 -4.16
N LYS A 12 -5.20 17.60 -3.73
CA LYS A 12 -4.38 16.78 -4.62
C LYS A 12 -5.28 15.68 -5.14
N THR A 13 -5.34 15.54 -6.47
CA THR A 13 -5.99 14.37 -7.04
C THR A 13 -5.23 13.12 -6.57
N LEU A 14 -5.91 11.98 -6.48
CA LEU A 14 -5.28 10.72 -6.09
C LEU A 14 -4.00 10.45 -6.91
N SER A 15 -4.04 10.78 -8.20
CA SER A 15 -2.90 10.74 -9.10
C SER A 15 -1.74 11.65 -8.69
N ASP A 16 -1.99 12.83 -8.12
CA ASP A 16 -0.94 13.72 -7.61
C ASP A 16 -0.27 13.15 -6.36
N LEU A 17 -1.01 12.39 -5.55
CA LEU A 17 -0.44 11.66 -4.41
C LEU A 17 0.44 10.51 -4.89
N VAL A 18 -0.04 9.72 -5.86
CA VAL A 18 0.73 8.64 -6.46
C VAL A 18 2.03 9.15 -7.09
N LYS A 19 1.98 10.27 -7.84
CA LYS A 19 3.17 10.92 -8.41
C LYS A 19 4.14 11.48 -7.37
N ALA A 20 3.66 11.73 -6.14
CA ALA A 20 4.49 12.22 -5.04
C ALA A 20 5.10 11.09 -4.19
N LEU A 21 4.74 9.82 -4.44
CA LEU A 21 5.40 8.68 -3.82
C LEU A 21 6.85 8.58 -4.29
N GLU A 22 7.67 7.85 -3.52
CA GLU A 22 9.04 7.55 -3.93
C GLU A 22 9.03 6.74 -5.23
N ALA A 23 9.72 7.27 -6.24
CA ALA A 23 9.78 6.69 -7.57
C ALA A 23 10.54 5.36 -7.56
N ASN A 24 9.88 4.31 -8.03
CA ASN A 24 10.43 2.99 -8.29
C ASN A 24 9.65 2.29 -9.40
N GLU A 25 10.03 1.06 -9.74
CA GLU A 25 9.39 0.32 -10.83
C GLU A 25 7.89 0.07 -10.62
N ILE A 26 7.42 -0.03 -9.37
CA ILE A 26 6.00 -0.17 -9.07
C ILE A 26 5.29 1.16 -9.35
N THR A 27 5.75 2.30 -8.81
CA THR A 27 5.07 3.58 -9.09
C THR A 27 5.10 3.94 -10.57
N ASP A 28 6.21 3.64 -11.26
CA ASP A 28 6.35 3.87 -12.71
C ASP A 28 5.32 3.06 -13.50
N PHE A 29 5.02 1.83 -13.07
CA PHE A 29 3.97 1.01 -13.68
C PHE A 29 2.59 1.68 -13.60
N PHE A 30 2.25 2.29 -12.46
CA PHE A 30 0.96 2.96 -12.26
C PHE A 30 0.87 4.37 -12.86
N ILE A 31 2.01 4.97 -13.26
CA ILE A 31 2.03 6.25 -14.00
C ILE A 31 1.68 6.05 -15.48
N ASP A 32 1.94 4.87 -16.05
CA ASP A 32 1.59 4.55 -17.44
C ASP A 32 0.16 3.98 -17.52
N ASP A 33 -0.77 4.81 -18.00
CA ASP A 33 -2.19 4.46 -18.16
C ASP A 33 -2.42 3.20 -19.01
N ASN A 34 -1.48 2.81 -19.90
CA ASN A 34 -1.63 1.58 -20.69
C ASN A 34 -1.55 0.30 -19.84
N ASN A 35 -1.02 0.40 -18.63
CA ASN A 35 -0.94 -0.72 -17.69
C ASN A 35 -2.23 -0.88 -16.87
N ILE A 36 -3.13 0.10 -16.90
CA ILE A 36 -4.39 0.11 -16.18
C ILE A 36 -5.51 -0.38 -17.12
N ILE A 37 -6.26 -1.39 -16.70
CA ILE A 37 -7.36 -1.96 -17.48
C ILE A 37 -8.71 -1.43 -16.99
N GLY A 38 -8.84 -1.23 -15.68
CA GLY A 38 -10.05 -0.73 -15.02
C GLY A 38 -10.04 0.78 -14.79
N GLU A 39 -10.78 1.21 -13.77
CA GLU A 39 -10.82 2.63 -13.36
C GLU A 39 -9.50 3.01 -12.66
N THR A 40 -8.77 3.99 -13.20
CA THR A 40 -7.45 4.42 -12.71
C THR A 40 -7.43 4.70 -11.22
N TYR A 41 -8.45 5.38 -10.68
CA TYR A 41 -8.47 5.72 -9.26
C TYR A 41 -8.59 4.49 -8.34
N ILE A 42 -9.13 3.36 -8.82
CA ILE A 42 -9.15 2.12 -8.04
C ILE A 42 -7.73 1.59 -7.88
N ALA A 43 -7.00 1.51 -9.01
CA ALA A 43 -5.63 1.03 -9.05
C ALA A 43 -4.70 1.93 -8.20
N GLU A 44 -4.82 3.26 -8.36
CA GLU A 44 -4.09 4.25 -7.56
C GLU A 44 -4.44 4.20 -6.07
N ALA A 45 -5.71 4.01 -5.71
CA ALA A 45 -6.13 3.93 -4.32
C ALA A 45 -5.53 2.69 -3.64
N VAL A 46 -5.57 1.54 -4.31
CA VAL A 46 -5.00 0.29 -3.78
C VAL A 46 -3.46 0.36 -3.73
N LEU A 47 -2.81 1.08 -4.65
CA LEU A 47 -1.39 1.39 -4.55
C LEU A 47 -1.09 2.19 -3.27
N LEU A 48 -1.84 3.27 -3.00
CA LEU A 48 -1.68 4.05 -1.77
C LEU A 48 -1.93 3.22 -0.51
N PHE A 49 -2.93 2.34 -0.53
CA PHE A 49 -3.19 1.40 0.56
C PHE A 49 -2.00 0.46 0.81
N THR A 50 -1.37 -0.04 -0.26
CA THR A 50 -0.15 -0.87 -0.17
C THR A 50 1.00 -0.08 0.44
N TYR A 51 1.21 1.16 -0.01
CA TYR A 51 2.22 2.05 0.54
C TYR A 51 1.98 2.37 2.01
N ALA A 52 0.73 2.56 2.42
CA ALA A 52 0.37 2.78 3.81
C ALA A 52 0.77 1.59 4.70
N LEU A 53 0.42 0.37 4.27
CA LEU A 53 0.80 -0.86 4.98
C LEU A 53 2.31 -0.99 5.11
N ASN A 54 3.03 -0.87 4.00
CA ASN A 54 4.48 -1.03 3.98
C ASN A 54 5.19 0.08 4.75
N THR A 55 4.65 1.31 4.74
CA THR A 55 5.16 2.41 5.58
C THR A 55 5.12 1.97 7.04
N LEU A 56 3.96 1.54 7.54
CA LEU A 56 3.80 1.13 8.94
C LEU A 56 4.67 -0.07 9.37
N ASP A 57 5.19 -0.85 8.41
CA ASP A 57 6.12 -1.95 8.66
C ASP A 57 7.60 -1.53 8.75
N MET A 58 7.92 -0.27 8.44
CA MET A 58 9.29 0.26 8.54
C MET A 58 9.53 0.85 9.93
N ILE A 59 10.80 0.84 10.37
CA ILE A 59 11.19 1.57 11.58
C ILE A 59 11.45 3.03 11.21
N PRO A 60 10.64 3.99 11.69
CA PRO A 60 10.97 5.39 11.52
C PRO A 60 12.07 5.80 12.49
N ASP A 61 12.81 6.85 12.14
CA ASP A 61 13.65 7.56 13.10
C ASP A 61 12.80 8.01 14.31
N ASN A 62 13.39 7.98 15.51
CA ASN A 62 12.68 8.37 16.74
C ASN A 62 12.02 9.76 16.66
N GLN A 63 12.63 10.70 15.93
CA GLN A 63 12.10 12.05 15.74
C GLN A 63 10.98 12.14 14.67
N ALA A 64 10.83 11.11 13.84
CA ALA A 64 9.87 11.04 12.74
C ALA A 64 8.70 10.09 13.02
N ARG A 65 8.69 9.40 14.17
CA ARG A 65 7.69 8.36 14.49
C ARG A 65 6.23 8.82 14.34
N GLU A 66 5.90 9.98 14.87
CA GLU A 66 4.52 10.51 14.79
C GLU A 66 4.16 10.86 13.35
N LYS A 67 5.05 11.54 12.62
CA LYS A 67 4.87 11.86 11.21
C LYS A 67 4.68 10.60 10.34
N HIS A 68 5.42 9.55 10.66
CA HIS A 68 5.37 8.28 9.95
C HIS A 68 4.00 7.59 10.09
N VAL A 69 3.46 7.52 11.31
CA VAL A 69 2.11 6.97 11.56
C VAL A 69 1.06 7.83 10.87
N LEU A 70 1.13 9.16 11.01
CA LEU A 70 0.17 10.08 10.38
C LEU A 70 0.19 10.01 8.85
N MET A 71 1.35 9.70 8.23
CA MET A 71 1.43 9.50 6.78
C MET A 71 0.68 8.23 6.35
N GLY A 72 0.83 7.13 7.09
CA GLY A 72 0.07 5.91 6.85
C GLY A 72 -1.44 6.13 6.99
N ASP A 73 -1.88 6.79 8.07
CA ASP A 73 -3.29 7.14 8.29
C ASP A 73 -3.85 8.05 7.20
N TYR A 74 -3.03 8.99 6.70
CA TYR A 74 -3.40 9.85 5.59
C TYR A 74 -3.65 9.05 4.31
N TYR A 75 -2.73 8.17 3.91
CA TYR A 75 -2.92 7.32 2.72
C TYR A 75 -4.11 6.37 2.84
N PHE A 76 -4.37 5.81 4.02
CA PHE A 76 -5.60 5.04 4.26
C PHE A 76 -6.85 5.89 4.07
N SER A 77 -6.85 7.12 4.58
CA SER A 77 -8.00 8.03 4.45
C SER A 77 -8.30 8.36 2.99
N GLU A 78 -7.27 8.61 2.18
CA GLU A 78 -7.40 8.87 0.74
C GLU A 78 -7.93 7.64 -0.01
N PHE A 79 -7.45 6.44 0.34
CA PHE A 79 -8.00 5.18 -0.17
C PHE A 79 -9.51 5.04 0.11
N TYR A 80 -9.93 5.21 1.38
CA TYR A 80 -11.34 5.08 1.76
C TYR A 80 -12.19 6.14 1.08
N PHE A 81 -11.71 7.38 1.02
CA PHE A 81 -12.42 8.48 0.39
C PHE A 81 -12.65 8.20 -1.10
N ALA A 82 -11.59 7.87 -1.85
CA ALA A 82 -11.66 7.62 -3.29
C ALA A 82 -12.67 6.50 -3.64
N LEU A 83 -12.59 5.35 -2.96
CA LEU A 83 -13.49 4.24 -3.25
C LEU A 83 -14.92 4.47 -2.76
N SER A 84 -15.12 5.21 -1.67
CA SER A 84 -16.47 5.56 -1.19
C SER A 84 -17.21 6.49 -2.17
N GLN A 85 -16.50 7.42 -2.81
CA GLN A 85 -17.08 8.29 -3.84
C GLN A 85 -17.45 7.50 -5.10
N GLY A 86 -16.63 6.50 -5.46
CA GLY A 86 -16.89 5.60 -6.58
C GLY A 86 -17.94 4.52 -6.34
N GLY A 87 -18.34 4.29 -5.08
CA GLY A 87 -19.30 3.25 -4.69
C GLY A 87 -18.69 1.84 -4.57
N HIS A 88 -17.36 1.71 -4.55
CA HIS A 88 -16.61 0.44 -4.55
C HIS A 88 -16.34 -0.07 -3.12
N MET A 89 -17.40 -0.23 -2.33
CA MET A 89 -17.30 -0.68 -0.93
C MET A 89 -16.91 -2.16 -0.80
N ASP A 90 -17.11 -2.95 -1.85
CA ASP A 90 -16.61 -4.30 -2.01
C ASP A 90 -15.07 -4.32 -2.00
N ILE A 91 -14.43 -3.45 -2.78
CA ILE A 91 -12.96 -3.32 -2.79
C ILE A 91 -12.45 -2.87 -1.43
N VAL A 92 -13.14 -1.93 -0.77
CA VAL A 92 -12.83 -1.53 0.61
C VAL A 92 -12.87 -2.73 1.56
N TYR A 93 -13.92 -3.54 1.48
CA TYR A 93 -14.06 -4.73 2.31
C TYR A 93 -12.94 -5.74 2.07
N ASP A 94 -12.56 -5.96 0.82
CA ASP A 94 -11.49 -6.89 0.44
C ASP A 94 -10.13 -6.40 0.94
N MET A 95 -9.82 -5.11 0.79
CA MET A 95 -8.56 -4.54 1.30
C MET A 95 -8.47 -4.59 2.82
N VAL A 96 -9.58 -4.36 3.53
CA VAL A 96 -9.63 -4.51 5.00
C VAL A 96 -9.48 -5.98 5.41
N THR A 97 -10.01 -6.91 4.63
CA THR A 97 -9.87 -8.35 4.88
C THR A 97 -8.43 -8.80 4.67
N ILE A 98 -7.80 -8.36 3.57
CA ILE A 98 -6.39 -8.59 3.29
C ILE A 98 -5.53 -8.00 4.42
N SER A 99 -5.72 -6.74 4.81
CA SER A 99 -4.89 -6.12 5.85
C SER A 99 -5.01 -6.82 7.21
N LYS A 100 -6.18 -7.33 7.57
CA LYS A 100 -6.38 -8.16 8.77
C LYS A 100 -5.62 -9.48 8.69
N ASP A 101 -5.68 -10.17 7.55
CA ASP A 101 -4.93 -11.42 7.35
C ASP A 101 -3.43 -11.17 7.41
N LEU A 102 -2.93 -10.11 6.75
CA LEU A 102 -1.53 -9.69 6.81
C LEU A 102 -1.09 -9.39 8.25
N ALA A 103 -1.87 -8.62 9.00
CA ALA A 103 -1.58 -8.31 10.39
C ALA A 103 -1.57 -9.56 11.27
N SER A 104 -2.51 -10.49 11.07
CA SER A 104 -2.57 -11.77 11.77
C SER A 104 -1.32 -12.61 11.49
N LYS A 105 -0.91 -12.74 10.22
CA LYS A 105 0.29 -13.47 9.81
C LYS A 105 1.56 -12.86 10.40
N LYS A 106 1.72 -11.53 10.33
CA LYS A 106 2.86 -10.82 10.94
C LYS A 106 2.92 -11.03 12.45
N SER A 107 1.77 -10.97 13.13
CA SER A 107 1.70 -11.24 14.58
C SER A 107 2.07 -12.67 14.92
N ASP A 108 1.66 -13.66 14.13
CA ASP A 108 2.02 -15.07 14.31
C ASP A 108 3.53 -15.29 14.12
N ILE A 109 4.10 -14.73 13.05
CA ILE A 109 5.54 -14.76 12.77
C ILE A 109 6.33 -14.20 13.94
N TYR A 110 5.92 -13.03 14.44
CA TYR A 110 6.57 -12.38 15.58
C TYR A 110 6.45 -13.19 16.87
N ALA A 111 5.26 -13.73 17.16
CA ALA A 111 5.00 -14.49 18.37
C ALA A 111 5.74 -15.83 18.41
N ASN A 112 5.86 -16.49 17.26
CA ASN A 112 6.40 -17.84 17.14
C ASN A 112 7.84 -17.88 16.59
N THR A 113 8.48 -16.73 16.37
CA THR A 113 9.87 -16.67 15.89
C THR A 113 10.04 -17.48 14.59
N ARG A 114 9.01 -17.44 13.73
CA ARG A 114 8.96 -18.29 12.54
C ARG A 114 9.80 -17.67 11.43
N MET A 115 10.65 -18.48 10.80
CA MET A 115 11.33 -18.03 9.58
C MET A 115 10.31 -17.85 8.46
N ILE A 116 10.43 -16.73 7.76
CA ILE A 116 9.58 -16.36 6.62
C ILE A 116 10.32 -16.76 5.35
N ASP A 117 9.65 -17.48 4.45
CA ASP A 117 10.20 -17.75 3.14
C ASP A 117 9.99 -16.58 2.17
N GLU A 118 10.67 -16.63 1.02
CA GLU A 118 10.64 -15.56 0.02
C GLU A 118 9.22 -15.28 -0.50
N HIS A 119 8.45 -16.34 -0.74
CA HIS A 119 7.10 -16.24 -1.29
C HIS A 119 6.14 -15.61 -0.29
N GLU A 120 6.23 -16.02 0.97
CA GLU A 120 5.43 -15.45 2.05
C GLU A 120 5.79 -13.99 2.31
N LEU A 121 7.08 -13.63 2.34
CA LEU A 121 7.48 -12.23 2.51
C LEU A 121 6.96 -11.36 1.36
N LYS A 122 7.02 -11.87 0.12
CA LYS A 122 6.46 -11.18 -1.04
C LYS A 122 4.96 -10.99 -0.91
N TYR A 123 4.23 -12.00 -0.44
CA TYR A 123 2.80 -11.89 -0.14
C TYR A 123 2.53 -10.83 0.93
N LEU A 124 3.32 -10.82 2.01
CA LEU A 124 3.15 -9.87 3.11
C LEU A 124 3.28 -8.39 2.69
N LEU A 125 4.09 -8.13 1.66
CA LEU A 125 4.37 -6.79 1.15
C LEU A 125 3.42 -6.35 0.02
N PHE A 126 2.89 -7.29 -0.76
CA PHE A 126 2.25 -6.97 -2.04
C PHE A 126 0.87 -7.62 -2.26
N ALA A 127 0.28 -8.27 -1.26
CA ALA A 127 -1.06 -8.88 -1.39
C ALA A 127 -2.13 -7.92 -1.98
N PRO A 128 -2.20 -6.63 -1.63
CA PRO A 128 -3.15 -5.72 -2.27
C PRO A 128 -2.88 -5.50 -3.77
N LEU A 129 -1.62 -5.54 -4.20
CA LEU A 129 -1.28 -5.43 -5.63
C LEU A 129 -1.62 -6.73 -6.38
N PHE A 130 -1.46 -7.90 -5.74
CA PHE A 130 -1.93 -9.16 -6.31
C PHE A 130 -3.44 -9.17 -6.51
N TYR A 131 -4.20 -8.61 -5.57
CA TYR A 131 -5.64 -8.40 -5.74
C TYR A 131 -5.97 -7.62 -7.01
N LEU A 132 -5.23 -6.54 -7.33
CA LEU A 132 -5.47 -5.78 -8.55
C LEU A 132 -5.25 -6.61 -9.81
N ILE A 133 -4.22 -7.47 -9.81
CA ILE A 133 -3.90 -8.33 -10.95
C ILE A 133 -4.98 -9.40 -11.12
N ASP A 134 -5.31 -10.10 -10.03
CA ASP A 134 -6.21 -11.26 -10.05
C ASP A 134 -7.65 -10.86 -10.41
N ASN A 135 -8.05 -9.62 -10.12
CA ASN A 135 -9.35 -9.08 -10.48
C ASN A 135 -9.34 -8.26 -11.79
N GLY A 136 -8.20 -8.21 -12.49
CA GLY A 136 -8.11 -7.59 -13.82
C GLY A 136 -8.19 -6.07 -13.84
N TYR A 137 -7.86 -5.39 -12.74
CA TYR A 137 -7.78 -3.92 -12.70
C TYR A 137 -6.51 -3.39 -13.39
N VAL A 138 -5.46 -4.20 -13.42
CA VAL A 138 -4.15 -3.86 -14.02
C VAL A 138 -3.61 -5.01 -14.85
N SER A 139 -2.67 -4.71 -15.74
CA SER A 139 -1.96 -5.71 -16.53
C SER A 139 -1.22 -6.72 -15.64
N SER A 140 -1.29 -8.01 -16.00
CA SER A 140 -0.55 -9.10 -15.35
C SER A 140 0.97 -8.94 -15.41
N THR A 141 1.48 -8.04 -16.25
CA THR A 141 2.91 -7.67 -16.26
C THR A 141 3.37 -7.07 -14.92
N LEU A 142 2.46 -6.57 -14.07
CA LEU A 142 2.78 -6.14 -12.71
C LEU A 142 3.44 -7.25 -11.87
N TYR A 143 3.14 -8.53 -12.12
CA TYR A 143 3.83 -9.63 -11.44
C TYR A 143 5.36 -9.56 -11.62
N GLN A 144 5.81 -9.28 -12.85
CA GLN A 144 7.23 -9.19 -13.20
C GLN A 144 7.87 -7.93 -12.60
N VAL A 145 7.12 -6.83 -12.56
CA VAL A 145 7.56 -5.58 -11.92
C VAL A 145 7.76 -5.79 -10.41
N ILE A 146 6.80 -6.41 -9.73
CA ILE A 146 6.91 -6.75 -8.31
C ILE A 146 8.10 -7.69 -8.07
N ASP A 147 8.30 -8.71 -8.90
CA ASP A 147 9.46 -9.62 -8.78
C ASP A 147 10.80 -8.89 -8.90
N LYS A 148 10.90 -7.94 -9.83
CA LYS A 148 12.11 -7.14 -10.02
C LYS A 148 12.36 -6.25 -8.80
N TYR A 149 11.35 -5.50 -8.37
CA TYR A 149 11.43 -4.61 -7.23
C TYR A 149 11.76 -5.36 -5.94
N TYR A 150 11.13 -6.51 -5.70
CA TYR A 150 11.38 -7.35 -4.53
C TYR A 150 12.83 -7.86 -4.44
N LYS A 151 13.45 -8.15 -5.59
CA LYS A 151 14.87 -8.55 -5.64
C LYS A 151 15.83 -7.42 -5.27
N SER A 152 15.48 -6.18 -5.58
CA SER A 152 16.27 -5.00 -5.22
C SER A 152 15.97 -4.43 -3.83
N LEU A 153 14.88 -4.87 -3.19
CA LEU A 153 14.46 -4.36 -1.89
C LEU A 153 15.48 -4.70 -0.79
N ASP A 154 15.87 -3.68 -0.03
CA ASP A 154 16.65 -3.86 1.20
C ASP A 154 15.76 -4.48 2.30
N LYS A 155 15.89 -5.79 2.47
CA LYS A 155 15.09 -6.56 3.44
C LYS A 155 15.48 -6.26 4.89
N THR A 156 16.62 -5.62 5.13
CA THR A 156 17.07 -5.26 6.50
C THR A 156 16.22 -4.14 7.11
N ALA A 157 15.63 -3.29 6.25
CA ALA A 157 14.72 -2.21 6.65
C ALA A 157 13.28 -2.68 6.99
N LEU A 158 12.93 -3.95 6.71
CA LEU A 158 11.60 -4.53 6.95
C LEU A 158 11.44 -5.09 8.36
N THR A 159 11.99 -4.41 9.35
CA THR A 159 12.25 -4.97 10.67
C THR A 159 10.94 -5.34 11.39
N TYR A 160 9.78 -4.70 11.17
CA TYR A 160 8.53 -5.21 11.80
C TYR A 160 8.00 -6.51 11.19
N ILE A 161 8.49 -6.89 10.01
CA ILE A 161 8.17 -8.17 9.37
C ILE A 161 9.25 -9.20 9.71
N THR A 162 10.53 -8.80 9.76
CA THR A 162 11.67 -9.72 9.92
C THR A 162 12.26 -9.81 11.33
N ASN A 163 11.89 -8.91 12.25
CA ASN A 163 12.44 -8.88 13.61
C ASN A 163 11.72 -9.90 14.49
N ILE A 164 12.39 -11.02 14.59
CA ILE A 164 12.13 -12.11 15.51
C ILE A 164 12.54 -11.63 16.91
N LYS A 165 11.74 -11.90 17.96
CA LYS A 165 12.18 -11.70 19.36
C LYS A 165 13.56 -12.33 19.58
N GLY A 166 14.60 -11.52 19.77
CA GLY A 166 15.93 -12.06 20.03
C GLY A 166 17.15 -11.13 19.88
N GLU A 167 17.02 -9.94 19.29
CA GLU A 167 18.15 -9.00 19.21
C GLU A 167 17.75 -7.64 19.80
N ASP A 168 18.22 -7.40 21.03
CA ASP A 168 18.41 -6.07 21.64
C ASP A 168 19.66 -5.41 21.04
#